data_AF-A0A816F929-F1
#
_entry.id   AF-A0A816F929-F1
#
_cell.length_a   1.000
_cell.length_b   1.000
_cell.length_c   1.000
_cell.angle_alpha   90.00
_cell.angle_beta   90.00
_cell.angle_gamma   90.00
#
_symmetry.space_group_name_H-M   'P 1'
#
loop_
_entity.id
_entity.type
_entity.pdbx_description
1 polymer ?
#
loop_
_entity_poly.entity_id
_entity_poly.type
_entity_poly.pdbx_seq_one_letter_code
_entity_poly.pdbx_strand_id
1 'polypeptide(L)'
;MPMIPSDLTHICLTEACYLPFDQFELFISKLCPRVEMLRINILDDKNYLDAERWQCLIVQHMGHLRTFDFQHRCVIASDDYQYNTYHAIIDRFSSPFWLEHQWYFAHQHSGCSKHRYGRFYSIQPY
;
A
#
# COMPACT_ATOMS: atom_id res chain seq x y z
N MET A 1 11.32 -27.96 -3.25
CA MET A 1 11.41 -26.55 -3.69
C MET A 1 10.01 -26.15 -4.14
N PRO A 2 9.35 -25.14 -3.56
CA PRO A 2 8.01 -24.77 -4.00
C PRO A 2 8.12 -24.17 -5.41
N MET A 3 7.32 -24.70 -6.35
CA MET A 3 7.21 -24.15 -7.70
C MET A 3 6.45 -22.84 -7.61
N ILE A 4 7.16 -21.75 -7.82
CA ILE A 4 6.59 -20.42 -7.96
C ILE A 4 5.98 -20.36 -9.37
N PRO A 5 4.68 -20.06 -9.52
CA PRO A 5 4.08 -19.91 -10.83
C PRO A 5 4.76 -18.75 -11.56
N SER A 6 5.46 -19.05 -12.65
CA SER A 6 6.16 -18.06 -13.50
C SER A 6 5.23 -17.08 -14.22
N ASP A 7 3.92 -17.28 -14.09
CA ASP A 7 2.87 -16.54 -14.80
C ASP A 7 1.93 -15.80 -13.84
N LEU A 8 2.35 -15.60 -12.58
CA LEU A 8 1.57 -14.82 -11.62
C LEU A 8 1.58 -13.34 -12.05
N THR A 9 0.44 -12.90 -12.57
CA THR A 9 0.22 -11.51 -13.04
C THR A 9 -0.63 -10.69 -12.08
N HIS A 10 -1.38 -11.33 -11.19
CA HIS A 10 -2.33 -10.69 -10.29
C HIS A 10 -2.12 -11.15 -8.85
N ILE A 11 -1.97 -10.19 -7.93
CA ILE A 11 -1.90 -10.43 -6.49
C ILE A 11 -3.02 -9.65 -5.83
N CYS A 12 -3.88 -10.36 -5.10
CA CYS A 12 -5.03 -9.78 -4.42
C CYS A 12 -5.06 -10.24 -2.96
N LEU A 13 -4.79 -9.31 -2.04
CA LEU A 13 -4.95 -9.47 -0.59
C LEU A 13 -6.11 -8.55 -0.17
N THR A 14 -7.35 -9.03 -0.35
CA THR A 14 -8.56 -8.19 -0.27
C THR A 14 -9.16 -8.12 1.13
N GLU A 15 -9.05 -9.21 1.90
CA GLU A 15 -9.38 -9.18 3.32
C GLU A 15 -8.31 -8.39 4.07
N ALA A 16 -8.76 -7.55 5.00
CA ALA A 16 -7.86 -6.73 5.80
C ALA A 16 -6.95 -7.67 6.61
N CYS A 17 -5.71 -7.83 6.17
CA CYS A 17 -4.78 -8.78 6.75
C CYS A 17 -3.65 -8.06 7.50
N TYR A 18 -3.16 -8.72 8.53
CA TYR A 18 -1.93 -8.31 9.19
C TYR A 18 -0.77 -9.03 8.52
N LEU A 19 -0.03 -8.31 7.68
CA LEU A 19 1.17 -8.80 7.01
C LEU A 19 2.25 -7.72 7.14
N PRO A 20 3.30 -7.93 7.94
CA PRO A 20 4.38 -6.95 8.06
C PRO A 20 5.02 -6.65 6.70
N PHE A 21 5.34 -5.38 6.44
CA PHE A 21 5.86 -4.93 5.16
C PHE A 21 7.14 -5.66 4.77
N ASP A 22 8.04 -5.90 5.74
CA ASP A 22 9.30 -6.62 5.50
C ASP A 22 9.04 -8.06 4.97
N GLN A 23 7.97 -8.71 5.44
CA GLN A 23 7.60 -10.04 4.93
C GLN A 23 6.99 -9.97 3.54
N PHE A 24 6.17 -8.95 3.29
CA PHE A 24 5.61 -8.68 1.97
C PHE A 24 6.71 -8.37 0.94
N GLU A 25 7.70 -7.56 1.29
CA GLU A 25 8.84 -7.20 0.44
C GLU A 25 9.68 -8.45 0.09
N LEU A 26 9.94 -9.32 1.07
CA LEU A 26 10.60 -10.62 0.84
C LEU A 26 9.78 -11.56 -0.04
N PHE A 27 8.45 -11.47 0.00
CA PHE A 27 7.56 -12.26 -0.85
C PHE A 27 7.61 -11.75 -2.30
N ILE A 28 7.44 -10.43 -2.51
CA ILE A 28 7.45 -9.80 -3.83
C ILE A 28 8.79 -10.01 -4.53
N SER A 29 9.91 -9.83 -3.84
CA SER A 29 11.26 -9.95 -4.41
C SER A 29 11.57 -11.35 -4.97
N LYS A 30 10.85 -12.38 -4.53
CA LYS A 30 11.04 -13.78 -4.98
C LYS A 30 10.10 -14.20 -6.11
N LEU A 31 8.97 -13.52 -6.30
CA LEU A 31 7.81 -14.12 -6.97
C LEU A 31 7.27 -13.33 -8.17
N CYS A 32 7.62 -12.03 -8.30
CA CYS A 32 6.70 -11.12 -8.97
C CYS A 32 7.22 -10.31 -10.17
N PRO A 33 8.21 -10.76 -10.98
CA PRO A 33 8.71 -9.90 -12.07
C PRO A 33 7.63 -9.55 -13.11
N ARG A 34 6.58 -10.39 -13.24
CA ARG A 34 5.48 -10.24 -14.21
C ARG A 34 4.18 -9.75 -13.60
N VAL A 35 4.17 -9.32 -12.34
CA VAL A 35 2.94 -8.83 -11.72
C VAL A 35 2.51 -7.55 -12.41
N GLU A 36 1.29 -7.54 -12.93
CA GLU A 36 0.64 -6.41 -13.60
C GLU A 36 -0.39 -5.74 -12.68
N MET A 37 -0.95 -6.48 -11.74
CA MET A 37 -1.94 -5.99 -10.78
C MET A 37 -1.58 -6.40 -9.35
N LEU A 38 -1.47 -5.39 -8.49
CA LEU A 38 -1.33 -5.55 -7.05
C LEU A 38 -2.51 -4.86 -6.36
N ARG A 39 -3.33 -5.65 -5.67
CA ARG A 39 -4.42 -5.18 -4.82
C ARG A 39 -4.17 -5.63 -3.40
N ILE A 40 -4.03 -4.71 -2.46
CA ILE A 40 -3.73 -5.03 -1.06
C ILE A 40 -4.55 -4.18 -0.09
N ASN A 41 -4.99 -4.81 0.99
CA ASN A 41 -5.75 -4.21 2.07
C ASN A 41 -5.12 -4.61 3.41
N ILE A 42 -4.37 -3.70 4.03
CA ILE A 42 -3.48 -3.99 5.16
C ILE A 42 -3.91 -3.26 6.43
N LEU A 43 -3.67 -3.88 7.58
CA LEU A 43 -3.92 -3.32 8.91
C LEU A 43 -2.63 -2.93 9.65
N ASP A 44 -2.65 -1.75 10.27
CA ASP A 44 -1.78 -1.27 11.37
C ASP A 44 -0.26 -1.18 11.13
N ASP A 45 0.29 -1.66 10.01
CA ASP A 45 1.72 -1.50 9.72
C ASP A 45 2.02 -0.21 8.95
N LYS A 46 2.53 0.79 9.68
CA LYS A 46 2.94 2.10 9.15
C LYS A 46 4.00 2.04 8.05
N ASN A 47 4.78 0.95 7.93
CA ASN A 47 5.79 0.82 6.89
C ASN A 47 5.17 0.77 5.48
N TYR A 48 3.90 0.38 5.37
CA TYR A 48 3.14 0.47 4.12
C TYR A 48 2.86 1.91 3.67
N LEU A 49 3.11 2.89 4.53
CA LEU A 49 2.94 4.31 4.24
C LEU A 49 4.25 5.00 3.85
N ASP A 50 5.32 4.22 3.61
CA ASP A 50 6.58 4.74 3.10
C ASP A 50 6.59 4.73 1.56
N ALA A 51 6.38 5.90 0.97
CA ALA A 51 6.31 6.07 -0.47
C ALA A 51 7.64 5.72 -1.18
N GLU A 52 8.78 6.03 -0.57
CA GLU A 52 10.09 5.75 -1.18
C GLU A 52 10.35 4.24 -1.21
N ARG A 53 10.00 3.55 -0.12
CA ARG A 53 10.15 2.10 -0.03
C ARG A 53 9.27 1.38 -1.05
N TRP A 54 8.02 1.83 -1.23
CA TRP A 54 7.16 1.34 -2.30
C TRP A 54 7.75 1.58 -3.69
N GLN A 55 8.21 2.80 -3.97
CA GLN A 55 8.81 3.14 -5.26
C GLN A 55 10.03 2.23 -5.56
N CYS A 56 10.92 2.04 -4.59
CA CYS A 56 12.06 1.13 -4.73
C CYS A 56 11.62 -0.31 -5.03
N LEU A 57 10.66 -0.84 -4.28
CA LEU A 57 10.14 -2.19 -4.45
C LEU A 57 9.51 -2.39 -5.84
N ILE A 58 8.72 -1.43 -6.32
CA ILE A 58 8.06 -1.49 -7.62
C ILE A 58 9.08 -1.44 -8.75
N VAL A 59 10.02 -0.49 -8.71
CA VAL A 59 11.06 -0.35 -9.73
C VAL A 59 11.95 -1.59 -9.81
N GLN A 60 12.29 -2.20 -8.67
CA GLN A 60 13.19 -3.35 -8.63
C GLN A 60 12.52 -4.67 -8.99
N HIS A 61 11.26 -4.87 -8.60
CA HIS A 61 10.65 -6.20 -8.60
C HIS A 61 9.31 -6.29 -9.34
N MET A 62 8.69 -5.18 -9.71
CA MET A 62 7.36 -5.14 -10.33
C MET A 62 7.32 -4.19 -11.53
N GLY A 63 8.31 -4.27 -12.42
CA GLY A 63 8.42 -3.38 -13.59
C GLY A 63 7.28 -3.48 -14.62
N HIS A 64 6.41 -4.49 -14.50
CA HIS A 64 5.20 -4.63 -15.31
C HIS A 64 3.92 -4.17 -14.59
N LEU A 65 4.02 -3.62 -13.37
CA LEU A 65 2.87 -3.21 -12.58
C LEU A 65 2.14 -2.05 -13.25
N ARG A 66 0.86 -2.26 -13.54
CA ARG A 66 -0.03 -1.26 -14.16
C ARG A 66 -1.11 -0.81 -13.18
N THR A 67 -1.61 -1.74 -12.38
CA THR A 67 -2.66 -1.47 -11.41
C THR A 67 -2.11 -1.63 -10.00
N PHE A 68 -2.10 -0.53 -9.26
CA PHE A 68 -1.78 -0.52 -7.83
C PHE A 68 -3.01 -0.05 -7.05
N ASP A 69 -3.74 -1.01 -6.49
CA ASP A 69 -4.87 -0.76 -5.60
C ASP A 69 -4.44 -1.03 -4.16
N PHE A 70 -4.27 0.05 -3.40
CA PHE A 70 -3.71 0.03 -2.07
C PHE A 70 -4.74 0.56 -1.07
N GLN A 71 -4.89 -0.16 0.04
CA GLN A 71 -5.62 0.34 1.19
C GLN A 71 -4.89 -0.03 2.46
N HIS A 72 -4.60 0.97 3.28
CA HIS A 72 -4.07 0.83 4.63
C HIS A 72 -5.09 1.35 5.62
N ARG A 73 -5.35 0.58 6.68
CA ARG A 73 -6.27 0.93 7.75
C ARG A 73 -5.52 0.90 9.07
N CYS A 74 -5.74 1.88 9.93
CA CYS A 74 -5.23 1.84 11.30
C CYS A 74 -6.27 2.26 12.34
N VAL A 75 -6.10 1.75 13.56
CA VAL A 75 -6.80 2.26 14.74
C VAL A 75 -5.99 3.42 15.32
N ILE A 76 -6.61 4.60 15.36
CA ILE A 76 -6.04 5.81 15.94
C ILE A 76 -6.45 5.84 17.42
N ALA A 77 -5.48 5.62 18.32
CA ALA A 77 -5.69 5.83 19.75
C ALA A 77 -6.06 7.29 20.03
N SER A 78 -6.93 7.54 21.01
CA SER A 78 -7.55 8.83 21.30
C SER A 78 -6.57 9.98 21.56
N ASP A 79 -5.34 9.64 21.94
CA ASP A 79 -4.36 10.58 22.48
C ASP A 79 -3.20 10.85 21.51
N ASP A 80 -3.23 10.28 20.29
CA ASP A 80 -2.00 10.17 19.49
C ASP A 80 -2.00 10.83 18.10
N TYR A 81 -0.78 11.23 17.74
CA TYR A 81 -0.24 11.93 16.56
C TYR A 81 -0.72 11.46 15.17
N GLN A 82 -1.48 10.36 15.08
CA GLN A 82 -1.80 9.69 13.82
C GLN A 82 -2.77 10.46 12.91
N TYR A 83 -3.54 11.41 13.46
CA TYR A 83 -4.39 12.29 12.65
C TYR A 83 -3.59 13.17 11.69
N ASN A 84 -2.39 13.61 12.10
CA ASN A 84 -1.48 14.37 11.23
C ASN A 84 -0.66 13.46 10.30
N THR A 85 -0.61 12.16 10.56
CA THR A 85 0.29 11.24 9.85
C THR A 85 -0.13 11.03 8.40
N TYR A 86 -1.42 10.85 8.08
CA TYR A 86 -1.83 10.73 6.66
C TYR A 86 -1.73 12.05 5.89
N HIS A 87 -2.03 13.17 6.54
CA HIS A 87 -1.83 14.48 5.93
C HIS A 87 -0.36 14.74 5.59
N ALA A 88 0.58 14.35 6.47
CA ALA A 88 2.01 14.50 6.17
C ALA A 88 2.52 13.48 5.13
N ILE A 89 1.88 12.32 5.03
CA ILE A 89 2.33 11.23 4.16
C ILE A 89 1.80 11.37 2.73
N ILE A 90 0.60 11.93 2.51
CA ILE A 90 0.00 11.99 1.18
C ILE A 90 0.89 12.74 0.18
N ASP A 91 1.57 13.80 0.62
CA ASP A 91 2.51 14.57 -0.20
C ASP A 91 3.75 13.75 -0.62
N ARG A 92 4.07 12.65 0.07
CA ARG A 92 5.15 11.74 -0.32
C ARG A 92 4.72 10.81 -1.47
N PHE A 93 3.42 10.60 -1.66
CA PHE A 93 2.84 9.83 -2.76
C PHE A 93 2.47 10.70 -3.99
N SER A 94 3.09 11.88 -4.12
CA SER A 94 2.89 12.79 -5.27
C SER A 94 4.19 13.13 -6.02
N SER A 95 5.25 12.33 -5.85
CA SER A 95 6.47 12.46 -6.68
C SER A 95 6.15 12.17 -8.16
N PRO A 96 7.01 12.60 -9.11
CA PRO A 96 6.79 12.33 -10.54
C PRO A 96 6.52 10.85 -10.85
N PHE A 97 7.18 9.93 -10.14
CA PHE A 97 6.94 8.50 -10.25
C PHE A 97 5.45 8.15 -10.06
N TRP A 98 4.81 8.62 -8.99
CA TRP A 98 3.41 8.32 -8.70
C TRP A 98 2.46 8.98 -9.71
N LEU A 99 2.76 10.21 -10.11
CA LEU A 99 1.95 10.98 -11.07
C LEU A 99 1.99 10.39 -12.48
N GLU A 100 3.16 9.94 -12.95
CA GLU A 100 3.35 9.30 -14.25
C GLU A 100 2.59 7.97 -14.35
N HIS A 101 2.52 7.21 -13.25
CA HIS A 101 1.72 5.97 -13.18
C HIS A 101 0.23 6.23 -12.94
N GLN A 102 -0.17 7.49 -12.75
CA GLN A 102 -1.54 7.90 -12.43
C GLN A 102 -2.10 7.18 -11.18
N TRP A 103 -1.22 6.86 -10.22
CA TRP A 103 -1.60 6.27 -8.94
C TRP A 103 -1.77 7.39 -7.92
N TYR A 104 -3.03 7.74 -7.67
CA TYR A 104 -3.40 8.80 -6.74
C TYR A 104 -3.89 8.21 -5.43
N PHE A 105 -3.77 8.98 -4.35
CA PHE A 105 -4.15 8.53 -3.02
C PHE A 105 -5.03 9.56 -2.33
N ALA A 106 -5.86 9.06 -1.42
CA ALA A 106 -6.69 9.85 -0.53
C ALA A 106 -6.63 9.23 0.87
N HIS A 107 -7.08 10.00 1.85
CA HIS A 107 -7.27 9.49 3.19
C HIS A 107 -8.62 9.92 3.76
N GLN A 108 -9.09 9.15 4.73
CA GLN A 108 -10.30 9.45 5.47
C GLN A 108 -10.10 9.09 6.94
N HIS A 109 -10.71 9.88 7.81
CA HIS A 109 -10.79 9.61 9.23
C HIS A 109 -12.26 9.40 9.60
N SER A 110 -12.55 8.34 10.33
CA SER A 110 -13.90 8.04 10.81
C SER A 110 -13.84 7.57 12.25
N GLY A 111 -14.80 7.92 13.09
CA GLY A 111 -14.79 7.45 14.48
C GLY A 111 -15.72 8.21 15.41
N CYS A 112 -16.00 7.57 16.54
CA CYS A 112 -16.66 8.19 17.69
C CYS A 112 -15.61 8.45 18.79
N SER A 113 -15.97 9.16 19.86
CA SER A 113 -15.05 9.66 20.90
C SER A 113 -14.12 8.62 21.54
N LYS A 114 -14.38 7.32 21.39
CA LYS A 114 -13.58 6.22 21.95
C LYS A 114 -12.73 5.45 20.93
N HIS A 115 -13.12 5.44 19.65
CA HIS A 115 -12.43 4.68 18.59
C HIS A 115 -12.39 5.52 17.32
N ARG A 116 -11.19 5.97 16.95
CA ARG A 116 -10.92 6.63 15.67
C ARG A 116 -10.23 5.64 14.74
N TYR A 117 -10.62 5.66 13.49
CA TYR A 117 -10.11 4.82 12.42
C TYR A 117 -9.60 5.71 11.31
N GLY A 118 -8.35 5.48 10.93
CA GLY A 118 -7.73 6.06 9.76
C GLY A 118 -7.80 5.09 8.60
N ARG A 119 -8.03 5.60 7.39
CA ARG A 119 -7.79 4.85 6.17
C ARG A 119 -7.03 5.73 5.17
N PHE A 120 -5.97 5.20 4.61
CA PHE A 120 -5.25 5.73 3.45
C PHE A 120 -5.46 4.76 2.29
N TYR A 121 -5.80 5.25 1.10
CA TYR A 121 -6.19 4.39 0.00
C TYR A 121 -5.91 5.02 -1.37
N SER A 122 -5.65 4.17 -2.36
CA SER A 122 -5.55 4.59 -3.75
C SER A 122 -6.92 4.94 -4.32
N ILE A 123 -6.96 5.95 -5.18
CA ILE A 123 -8.14 6.33 -5.96
C ILE A 123 -7.85 6.07 -7.44
N GLN A 124 -8.83 5.52 -8.15
CA GLN A 124 -8.72 5.35 -9.60
C GLN A 124 -8.95 6.71 -10.28
N PRO A 125 -8.13 7.11 -11.25
CA PRO A 125 -8.47 8.23 -12.11
C PRO A 125 -9.77 7.89 -12.87
N TYR A 126 -10.70 8.85 -12.88
CA TYR A 126 -11.98 8.77 -13.57
C TYR A 126 -11.83 8.53 -15.08
#